data_AF-A0A2E0QU73-F1
#
_entry.id   AF-A0A2E0QU73-F1
#
_cell.length_a   1.000
_cell.length_b   1.000
_cell.length_c   1.000
_cell.angle_alpha   90.00
_cell.angle_beta   90.00
_cell.angle_gamma   90.00
#
_symmetry.space_group_name_H-M   'P 1'
#
loop_
_entity.id
_entity.type
_entity.pdbx_description
1 polymer ?
#
loop_
_entity_poly.entity_id
_entity_poly.type
_entity_poly.pdbx_seq_one_letter_code
_entity_poly.pdbx_strand_id
1 'polypeptide(L)'
;MPEEFHHPMVPPLFEREEKAVPGPFYVAKDQCIICEFPPSISPRCIRMNDALCNSEKYCHVFKQPETEEELDSMVAAMRDSCVKAIRYCGTDPKILKRLSSLGLRDLCDALTKPGQ
;
A
#
# COMPACT_ATOMS: atom_id res chain seq x y z
N MET A 1 22.48 -16.20 7.38
CA MET A 1 21.02 -16.37 7.30
C MET A 1 20.43 -15.02 7.69
N PRO A 2 19.79 -14.26 6.79
CA PRO A 2 19.32 -12.94 7.14
C PRO A 2 18.15 -13.08 8.10
N GLU A 3 18.22 -12.37 9.21
CA GLU A 3 17.21 -12.34 10.26
C GLU A 3 15.90 -11.86 9.65
N GLU A 4 14.90 -12.75 9.63
CA GLU A 4 13.54 -12.39 9.28
C GLU A 4 13.03 -11.40 10.32
N PHE A 5 13.12 -10.11 9.99
CA PHE A 5 12.38 -9.06 10.65
C PHE A 5 10.89 -9.40 10.54
N HIS A 6 10.39 -10.14 11.53
CA HIS A 6 8.99 -10.45 11.76
C HIS A 6 8.27 -9.14 12.09
N HIS A 7 8.03 -8.32 11.07
CA HIS A 7 7.04 -7.27 11.13
C HIS A 7 5.70 -8.00 11.27
N PRO A 8 4.96 -7.84 12.38
CA PRO A 8 3.71 -8.55 12.55
C PRO A 8 2.75 -8.00 11.49
N MET A 9 2.43 -8.85 10.52
CA MET A 9 1.58 -8.56 9.38
C MET A 9 0.55 -9.68 9.29
N VAL A 10 -0.68 -9.33 8.93
CA VAL A 10 -1.67 -10.31 8.52
C VAL A 10 -1.39 -10.73 7.07
N PRO A 11 -1.80 -11.95 6.66
CA PRO A 11 -1.80 -12.29 5.25
C PRO A 11 -2.59 -11.23 4.47
N PRO A 12 -2.01 -10.63 3.42
CA PRO A 12 -2.69 -9.62 2.65
C PRO A 12 -3.97 -10.20 2.04
N LEU A 13 -5.07 -9.45 2.09
CA LEU A 13 -6.35 -9.90 1.54
C LEU A 13 -6.32 -9.99 0.01
N PHE A 14 -5.38 -9.27 -0.62
CA PHE A 14 -5.23 -9.19 -2.07
C PHE A 14 -3.80 -9.55 -2.47
N GLU A 15 -3.66 -10.12 -3.66
CA GLU A 15 -2.34 -10.35 -4.24
C GLU A 15 -1.61 -9.03 -4.46
N ARG A 16 -0.27 -9.08 -4.32
CA ARG A 16 0.62 -7.96 -4.59
C ARG A 16 1.15 -8.07 -6.00
N GLU A 17 1.50 -6.93 -6.58
CA GLU A 17 2.26 -6.91 -7.83
C GLU A 17 3.66 -7.51 -7.64
N GLU A 18 4.18 -8.21 -8.65
CA GLU A 18 5.47 -8.92 -8.56
C GLU A 18 6.66 -7.99 -8.27
N LYS A 19 6.57 -6.74 -8.72
CA LYS A 19 7.60 -5.71 -8.50
C LYS A 19 7.47 -4.98 -7.16
N ALA A 20 6.43 -5.27 -6.37
CA ALA A 20 6.25 -4.64 -5.08
C ALA A 20 7.26 -5.17 -4.06
N VAL A 21 7.82 -4.28 -3.24
CA VAL A 21 8.71 -4.70 -2.15
C VAL A 21 7.93 -5.39 -1.04
N PRO A 22 8.48 -6.44 -0.42
CA PRO A 22 7.86 -7.07 0.73
C PRO A 22 7.72 -6.07 1.88
N GLY A 23 6.54 -6.02 2.48
CA GLY A 23 6.29 -5.17 3.64
C GLY A 23 4.81 -4.96 3.92
N PRO A 24 4.49 -4.08 4.88
CA PRO A 24 3.12 -3.91 5.34
C PRO A 24 2.26 -3.08 4.38
N PHE A 25 2.84 -2.16 3.60
CA PHE A 25 2.11 -1.44 2.55
C PHE A 25 2.25 -2.15 1.21
N TYR A 26 1.15 -2.25 0.47
CA TYR A 26 1.17 -2.83 -0.87
C TYR A 26 0.07 -2.25 -1.75
N VAL A 27 0.22 -2.40 -3.07
CA VAL A 27 -0.87 -2.14 -4.02
C VAL A 27 -1.47 -3.47 -4.41
N ALA A 28 -2.80 -3.56 -4.31
CA ALA A 28 -3.55 -4.74 -4.74
C ALA A 28 -3.44 -4.91 -6.26
N LYS A 29 -3.08 -6.12 -6.67
CA LYS A 29 -2.92 -6.51 -8.07
C LYS A 29 -4.21 -6.29 -8.85
N ASP A 30 -4.09 -5.89 -10.11
CA ASP A 30 -5.21 -5.67 -11.05
C ASP A 30 -6.24 -4.60 -10.60
N GLN A 31 -5.93 -3.80 -9.57
CA GLN A 31 -6.78 -2.69 -9.13
C GLN A 31 -6.30 -1.33 -9.65
N CYS A 32 -5.10 -1.25 -10.24
CA CYS A 32 -4.57 0.01 -10.74
C CYS A 32 -5.28 0.45 -12.03
N ILE A 33 -5.71 1.71 -12.08
CA ILE A 33 -6.30 2.33 -13.28
C ILE A 33 -5.34 3.31 -13.99
N ILE A 34 -4.04 3.26 -13.67
CA ILE A 34 -3.00 4.08 -14.29
C ILE A 34 -3.30 5.60 -14.20
N CYS A 35 -3.87 6.03 -13.06
CA CYS A 35 -4.24 7.44 -12.87
C CYS A 35 -3.05 8.36 -12.55
N GLU A 36 -1.85 7.80 -12.33
CA GLU A 36 -0.60 8.54 -12.03
C GLU A 36 -0.66 9.45 -10.77
N PHE A 37 -1.75 9.37 -10.02
CA PHE A 37 -1.99 10.21 -8.85
C PHE A 37 -1.20 9.74 -7.61
N PRO A 38 -1.20 8.44 -7.23
CA PRO A 38 -0.39 7.96 -6.11
C PRO A 38 1.11 8.28 -6.18
N PRO A 39 1.82 8.08 -7.33
CA PRO A 39 3.23 8.45 -7.42
C PRO A 39 3.46 9.96 -7.38
N SER A 40 2.45 10.79 -7.66
CA SER A 40 2.56 12.25 -7.50
C SER A 40 2.52 12.69 -6.03
N ILE A 41 1.79 11.96 -5.18
CA ILE A 41 1.73 12.23 -3.72
C ILE A 41 2.91 11.58 -2.99
N SER A 42 3.22 10.32 -3.30
CA SER A 42 4.27 9.55 -2.63
C SER A 42 5.31 9.03 -3.62
N PRO A 43 6.08 9.91 -4.31
CA PRO A 43 7.10 9.50 -5.29
C PRO A 43 8.27 8.73 -4.65
N ARG A 44 8.41 8.82 -3.32
CA ARG A 44 9.46 8.15 -2.55
C ARG A 44 9.15 6.69 -2.24
N CYS A 45 7.88 6.30 -2.26
CA CYS A 45 7.43 4.95 -1.91
C CYS A 45 6.67 4.24 -3.03
N ILE A 46 5.96 5.00 -3.88
CA ILE A 46 5.14 4.48 -4.98
C ILE A 46 5.75 4.93 -6.30
N ARG A 47 5.85 4.00 -7.25
CA ARG A 47 6.21 4.28 -8.63
C ARG A 47 5.28 3.57 -9.59
N MET A 48 5.15 4.15 -10.77
CA MET A 48 4.53 3.47 -11.90
C MET A 48 5.56 2.50 -12.50
N ASN A 49 5.12 1.31 -12.87
CA ASN A 49 5.93 0.42 -13.68
C ASN A 49 6.14 1.03 -15.07
N ASP A 50 7.40 1.22 -15.47
CA ASP A 50 7.75 1.75 -16.78
C ASP A 50 7.70 0.61 -17.81
N ALA A 51 6.50 0.38 -18.35
CA ALA A 51 6.24 -0.61 -19.37
C ALA A 51 5.71 0.05 -20.65
N LEU A 52 6.07 -0.52 -21.80
CA LEU A 52 5.64 -0.03 -23.11
C LEU A 52 4.15 -0.28 -23.35
N CYS A 53 3.60 -1.36 -22.80
CA CYS A 53 2.19 -1.70 -22.91
C CYS A 53 1.41 -1.18 -21.70
N ASN A 54 0.24 -0.57 -21.95
CA ASN A 54 -0.63 -0.08 -20.86
C ASN A 54 -1.12 -1.24 -19.97
N SER A 55 -1.25 -2.45 -20.51
CA SER A 55 -1.64 -3.65 -19.73
C SER A 55 -0.61 -4.04 -18.66
N GLU A 56 0.63 -3.55 -18.77
CA GLU A 56 1.72 -3.81 -17.83
C GLU A 56 2.08 -2.56 -17.01
N LYS A 57 1.38 -1.44 -17.22
CA LYS A 57 1.53 -0.23 -16.41
C LYS A 57 0.66 -0.33 -15.18
N TYR A 58 1.30 -0.34 -14.02
CA TYR A 58 0.61 -0.35 -12.72
C TYR A 58 1.44 0.37 -11.67
N CYS A 59 0.77 0.96 -10.69
CA CYS A 59 1.40 1.50 -9.51
C CYS A 59 1.83 0.34 -8.60
N HIS A 60 3.06 0.37 -8.11
CA HIS A 60 3.53 -0.57 -7.10
C HIS A 60 4.29 0.18 -6.01
N VAL A 61 4.27 -0.40 -4.80
CA VAL A 61 5.10 0.08 -3.70
C VAL A 61 6.52 -0.43 -3.96
N PHE A 62 7.42 0.44 -4.37
CA PHE A 62 8.83 0.08 -4.62
C PHE A 62 9.70 0.29 -3.37
N LYS A 63 9.19 1.02 -2.38
CA LYS A 63 9.87 1.24 -1.09
C LYS A 63 8.84 1.37 0.03
N GLN A 64 9.05 0.67 1.14
CA GLN A 64 8.25 0.83 2.34
C GLN A 64 8.60 2.17 3.02
N PRO A 65 7.62 2.89 3.60
CA PRO A 65 7.89 4.12 4.31
C PRO A 65 8.73 3.84 5.57
N GLU A 66 9.86 4.53 5.71
CA GLU A 66 10.75 4.40 6.87
C GLU A 66 10.69 5.62 7.79
N THR A 67 10.27 6.77 7.25
CA THR A 67 10.12 8.04 7.99
C THR A 67 8.65 8.43 8.14
N GLU A 68 8.36 9.30 9.10
CA GLU A 68 6.99 9.82 9.28
C GLU A 68 6.48 10.57 8.04
N GLU A 69 7.34 11.32 7.35
CA GLU A 69 6.97 12.03 6.11
C GLU A 69 6.59 11.08 4.97
N GLU A 70 7.33 9.97 4.82
CA GLU A 70 7.02 8.92 3.84
C GLU A 70 5.71 8.21 4.21
N LEU A 71 5.51 7.95 5.51
CA LEU A 71 4.26 7.37 6.02
C LEU A 71 3.07 8.28 5.77
N ASP A 72 3.19 9.59 6.04
CA ASP A 72 2.16 10.57 5.76
C ASP A 72 1.79 10.63 4.27
N SER A 73 2.80 10.63 3.41
CA SER A 73 2.61 10.63 1.97
C SER A 73 1.91 9.35 1.48
N MET A 74 2.26 8.19 2.05
CA MET A 74 1.59 6.92 1.77
C MET A 74 0.14 6.92 2.22
N VAL A 75 -0.13 7.42 3.42
CA VAL A 75 -1.49 7.52 3.97
C VAL A 75 -2.35 8.49 3.15
N ALA A 76 -1.78 9.62 2.71
CA ALA A 76 -2.46 10.54 1.80
C ALA A 76 -2.74 9.88 0.44
N ALA A 77 -1.77 9.15 -0.12
CA ALA A 77 -1.96 8.40 -1.36
C ALA A 77 -3.06 7.32 -1.22
N MET A 78 -3.15 6.63 -0.08
CA MET A 78 -4.24 5.69 0.22
C MET A 78 -5.60 6.38 0.25
N ARG A 79 -5.68 7.55 0.91
CA ARG A 79 -6.93 8.31 1.05
C ARG A 79 -7.42 8.86 -0.28
N ASP A 80 -6.52 9.46 -1.05
CA ASP A 80 -6.86 10.19 -2.27
C ASP A 80 -6.72 9.31 -3.53
N SER A 81 -6.39 8.02 -3.38
CA SER A 81 -6.39 7.06 -4.49
C SER A 81 -7.79 6.91 -5.08
N CYS A 82 -7.90 7.10 -6.39
CA CYS A 82 -9.16 7.04 -7.14
C CYS A 82 -9.93 5.71 -6.95
N VAL A 83 -9.21 4.62 -6.69
CA VAL A 83 -9.73 3.24 -6.61
C VAL A 83 -9.34 2.55 -5.31
N LYS A 84 -8.71 3.28 -4.37
CA LYS A 84 -8.24 2.75 -3.08
C LYS A 84 -7.44 1.44 -3.19
N ALA A 85 -6.60 1.33 -4.24
CA ALA A 85 -5.82 0.12 -4.51
C ALA A 85 -4.66 -0.09 -3.52
N ILE A 86 -4.28 0.94 -2.76
CA ILE A 86 -3.19 0.87 -1.78
C ILE A 86 -3.76 0.39 -0.44
N ARG A 87 -3.20 -0.69 0.09
CA ARG A 87 -3.63 -1.35 1.31
C ARG A 87 -2.49 -1.49 2.31
N TYR A 88 -2.89 -1.71 3.56
CA TYR A 88 -1.98 -1.93 4.68
C TYR A 88 -2.31 -3.25 5.38
N CYS A 89 -1.40 -4.22 5.33
CA CYS A 89 -1.52 -5.50 6.04
C CYS A 89 -0.66 -5.59 7.31
N GLY A 90 -0.04 -4.48 7.73
CA GLY A 90 0.67 -4.46 9.01
C GLY A 90 -0.29 -4.48 10.21
N THR A 91 0.21 -4.96 11.34
CA THR A 91 -0.55 -4.96 12.60
C THR A 91 -0.02 -3.95 13.61
N ASP A 92 0.74 -2.94 13.17
CA ASP A 92 1.23 -1.90 14.08
C ASP A 92 0.04 -1.08 14.62
N PRO A 93 -0.25 -1.11 15.93
CA PRO A 93 -1.39 -0.43 16.50
C PRO A 93 -1.33 1.10 16.31
N LYS A 94 -0.14 1.70 16.20
CA LYS A 94 0.00 3.14 15.94
C LYS A 94 -0.47 3.49 14.53
N ILE A 95 -0.02 2.74 13.53
CA ILE A 95 -0.41 2.94 12.13
C ILE A 95 -1.89 2.61 11.94
N LEU A 96 -2.36 1.50 12.52
CA LEU A 96 -3.77 1.12 12.48
C LEU A 96 -4.67 2.18 13.11
N LYS A 97 -4.30 2.73 14.26
CA LYS A 97 -5.05 3.83 14.90
C LYS A 97 -5.06 5.08 14.03
N ARG A 98 -3.93 5.42 13.39
CA ARG A 98 -3.82 6.55 12.46
C ARG A 98 -4.74 6.39 11.25
N LEU A 99 -4.63 5.27 10.54
CA LEU A 99 -5.47 4.94 9.38
C LEU A 99 -6.95 4.89 9.77
N SER A 100 -7.24 4.31 10.93
CA SER A 100 -8.58 4.28 11.51
C SER A 100 -9.17 5.67 11.73
N SER A 101 -8.43 6.59 12.36
CA SER A 101 -8.89 7.96 12.62
C SER A 101 -9.15 8.75 11.34
N LEU A 102 -8.51 8.37 10.23
CA LEU A 102 -8.70 8.96 8.91
C LEU A 102 -9.83 8.30 8.10
N GLY A 103 -10.53 7.31 8.67
CA GLY A 103 -11.59 6.57 7.97
C GLY A 103 -11.08 5.57 6.92
N LEU A 104 -9.81 5.17 6.98
CA LEU A 104 -9.18 4.21 6.05
C LEU A 104 -9.17 2.78 6.60
N ARG A 105 -10.09 2.44 7.51
CA ARG A 105 -10.17 1.11 8.13
C ARG A 105 -10.37 0.00 7.10
N ASP A 106 -11.15 0.26 6.05
CA ASP A 106 -11.46 -0.70 4.96
C ASP A 106 -10.25 -1.03 4.07
N LEU A 107 -9.18 -0.24 4.18
CA LEU A 107 -7.90 -0.46 3.49
C LEU A 107 -6.86 -1.13 4.38
N CYS A 108 -7.19 -1.33 5.66
CA CYS A 108 -6.37 -2.06 6.60
C CYS A 108 -6.84 -3.51 6.65
N ASP A 109 -6.03 -4.45 6.17
CA ASP A 109 -6.41 -5.86 6.16
C ASP A 109 -6.58 -6.42 7.59
N ALA A 110 -5.84 -5.88 8.56
CA ALA A 110 -5.96 -6.27 9.97
C ALA A 110 -7.27 -5.78 10.64
N LEU A 111 -7.90 -4.74 10.10
CA LEU A 111 -9.15 -4.17 10.65
C LEU A 111 -10.37 -4.52 9.78
N THR A 112 -10.15 -4.78 8.50
CA THR A 112 -11.17 -5.22 7.57
C THR A 112 -11.52 -6.67 7.90
N LYS A 113 -12.68 -6.86 8.52
CA LYS A 113 -13.26 -8.19 8.65
C LYS A 113 -13.82 -8.60 7.28
N PRO A 114 -13.44 -9.76 6.71
CA PRO A 114 -14.20 -10.30 5.60
C PRO A 114 -15.58 -10.72 6.13
N GLY A 115 -16.60 -9.92 5.82
CA GLY A 115 -18.01 -10.26 6.05
C GLY A 115 -18.74 -9.37 7.04
N GLN A 116 -19.57 -8.47 6.49
CA GLN A 116 -20.97 -8.35 6.91
C GLN A 116 -21.83 -8.15 5.68
#